data_AF-A0A453EU66-F1
#
_entry.id   AF-A0A453EU66-F1
#
_cell.length_a   1.000
_cell.length_b   1.000
_cell.length_c   1.000
_cell.angle_alpha   90.00
_cell.angle_beta   90.00
_cell.angle_gamma   90.00
#
_symmetry.space_group_name_H-M   'P 1'
#
loop_
_entity.id
_entity.type
_entity.pdbx_description
1 polymer ?
#
loop_
_entity_poly.entity_id
_entity_poly.type
_entity_poly.pdbx_seq_one_letter_code
_entity_poly.pdbx_strand_id
1 'polypeptide(L)'
;RYNDTVALVNRLEPEVSALSDADLRARTSALQERARAGESLGSLLPEAFAVVREASNRVLGLRPFDVQLIGGMVLHKGEIAEMKTGEGKTLVAILPAYLNALSGKGVHVVTVNDYLARRDCEWVGQVPRFLGLQVGLIQQNMTPEQRRENYLCDITYVTNSELGFDYLRDNLAMTVDELVLRNFNYCVIDEVDSILIDEARTPLIISGLAEKPSDRYYKAAKIAEAFEQDIHYT
;
A
#
# COMPACT_ATOMS: atom_id res chain seq x y z
N ARG A 1 -9.74 23.90 -10.17
CA ARG A 1 -9.71 22.56 -10.79
C ARG A 1 -10.42 21.50 -9.93
N TYR A 2 -10.12 21.40 -8.64
CA TYR A 2 -10.75 20.38 -7.78
C TYR A 2 -12.17 20.74 -7.31
N ASN A 3 -12.49 22.04 -7.21
CA ASN A 3 -13.79 22.52 -6.71
C ASN A 3 -15.00 22.00 -7.49
N ASP A 4 -14.89 21.86 -8.82
CA ASP A 4 -15.99 21.35 -9.64
C ASP A 4 -16.29 19.88 -9.31
N THR A 5 -15.24 19.10 -9.02
CA THR A 5 -15.33 17.71 -8.60
C THR A 5 -15.85 17.60 -7.17
N VAL A 6 -15.42 18.47 -6.25
CA VAL A 6 -16.00 18.57 -4.91
C VAL A 6 -17.51 18.86 -5.00
N ALA A 7 -17.93 19.78 -5.87
CA ALA A 7 -19.33 20.08 -6.09
C ALA A 7 -20.12 18.90 -6.70
N LEU A 8 -19.49 18.05 -7.52
CA LEU A 8 -20.10 16.78 -7.96
C LEU A 8 -20.28 15.81 -6.79
N VAL A 9 -19.27 15.61 -5.96
CA VAL A 9 -19.35 14.74 -4.77
C VAL A 9 -20.44 15.23 -3.81
N ASN A 10 -20.47 16.54 -3.52
CA ASN A 10 -21.47 17.15 -2.63
C ASN A 10 -22.90 17.00 -3.19
N ARG A 11 -23.08 17.01 -4.51
CA ARG A 11 -24.41 16.79 -5.13
C ARG A 11 -24.92 15.36 -5.00
N LEU A 12 -24.03 14.37 -4.88
CA LEU A 12 -24.40 12.97 -4.68
C LEU A 12 -24.77 12.67 -3.22
N GLU A 13 -24.38 13.52 -2.27
CA GLU A 13 -24.58 13.28 -0.85
C GLU A 13 -26.05 13.03 -0.44
N PRO A 14 -27.07 13.76 -0.91
CA PRO A 14 -28.46 13.46 -0.56
C PRO A 14 -28.93 12.09 -1.05
N GLU A 15 -28.46 11.64 -2.21
CA GLU A 15 -28.78 10.34 -2.78
C GLU A 15 -28.07 9.23 -2.00
N VAL A 16 -26.77 9.39 -1.74
CA VAL A 16 -25.93 8.38 -1.08
C VAL A 16 -26.29 8.24 0.40
N SER A 17 -26.59 9.33 1.10
CA SER A 17 -27.00 9.29 2.51
C SER A 17 -28.37 8.65 2.73
N ALA A 18 -29.25 8.65 1.73
CA ALA A 18 -30.54 7.98 1.77
C ALA A 18 -30.46 6.45 1.56
N LEU A 19 -29.31 5.92 1.12
CA LEU A 19 -29.12 4.49 0.88
C LEU A 19 -29.12 3.69 2.19
N SER A 20 -29.65 2.46 2.16
CA SER A 20 -29.39 1.51 3.24
C SER A 20 -27.92 1.08 3.25
N ASP A 21 -27.45 0.50 4.35
CA ASP A 21 -26.10 -0.06 4.41
C ASP A 21 -25.87 -1.16 3.36
N ALA A 22 -26.92 -1.92 3.02
CA ALA A 22 -26.84 -2.94 1.98
C ALA A 22 -26.68 -2.30 0.59
N ASP A 23 -27.45 -1.26 0.29
CA ASP A 23 -27.38 -0.55 -0.99
C ASP A 23 -26.06 0.22 -1.14
N LEU A 24 -25.54 0.80 -0.05
CA LEU A 24 -24.25 1.49 -0.05
C LEU A 24 -23.09 0.51 -0.33
N ARG A 25 -23.15 -0.72 0.19
CA ARG A 25 -22.20 -1.78 -0.16
C ARG A 25 -22.34 -2.22 -1.62
N ALA A 26 -23.57 -2.34 -2.10
CA ALA A 26 -23.84 -2.74 -3.49
C ALA A 26 -23.26 -1.74 -4.51
N ARG A 27 -23.13 -0.45 -4.14
CA ARG A 27 -22.41 0.55 -4.96
C ARG A 27 -20.96 0.15 -5.23
N THR A 28 -20.25 -0.42 -4.26
CA THR A 28 -18.88 -0.91 -4.47
C THR A 28 -18.83 -1.96 -5.57
N SER A 29 -19.75 -2.93 -5.55
CA SER A 29 -19.80 -3.98 -6.58
C SER A 29 -20.03 -3.40 -7.98
N ALA A 30 -20.99 -2.47 -8.13
CA ALA A 30 -21.26 -1.80 -9.40
C ALA A 30 -20.05 -0.97 -9.88
N LEU A 31 -19.36 -0.29 -8.97
CA LEU A 31 -18.14 0.47 -9.27
C LEU A 31 -16.97 -0.44 -9.69
N GLN A 32 -16.79 -1.59 -9.02
CA GLN A 32 -15.78 -2.59 -9.39
C GLN A 32 -16.06 -3.18 -10.78
N GLU A 33 -17.31 -3.51 -11.09
CA GLU A 33 -17.71 -4.02 -12.42
C GLU A 33 -17.37 -3.01 -13.52
N ARG A 34 -17.74 -1.73 -13.33
CA ARG A 34 -17.44 -0.64 -14.27
C ARG A 34 -15.93 -0.42 -14.43
N ALA A 35 -15.17 -0.40 -13.34
CA ALA A 35 -13.72 -0.26 -13.38
C ALA A 35 -13.05 -1.42 -14.15
N ARG A 36 -13.50 -2.66 -13.91
CA ARG A 36 -13.00 -3.86 -14.60
C ARG A 36 -13.43 -3.93 -16.07
N ALA A 37 -14.57 -3.32 -16.42
CA ALA A 37 -15.03 -3.15 -17.80
C ALA A 37 -14.25 -2.06 -18.57
N GLY A 38 -13.31 -1.35 -17.92
CA GLY A 38 -12.42 -0.38 -18.55
C GLY A 38 -12.87 1.08 -18.41
N GLU A 39 -13.91 1.36 -17.61
CA GLU A 39 -14.23 2.74 -17.26
C GLU A 39 -13.09 3.38 -16.45
N SER A 40 -12.73 4.63 -16.80
CA SER A 40 -11.61 5.31 -16.15
C SER A 40 -11.89 5.58 -14.67
N LEU A 41 -10.91 5.36 -13.80
CA LEU A 41 -11.04 5.69 -12.38
C LEU A 41 -11.36 7.19 -12.16
N GLY A 42 -10.87 8.07 -13.05
CA GLY A 42 -11.19 9.49 -13.00
C GLY A 42 -12.68 9.82 -13.20
N SER A 43 -13.41 9.04 -14.01
CA SER A 43 -14.87 9.21 -14.17
C SER A 43 -15.66 8.61 -13.01
N LEU A 44 -15.16 7.55 -12.39
CA LEU A 44 -15.74 6.93 -11.19
C LEU A 44 -15.51 7.74 -9.91
N LEU A 45 -14.49 8.62 -9.91
CA LEU A 45 -14.02 9.32 -8.71
C LEU A 45 -15.14 10.03 -7.92
N PRO A 46 -16.04 10.84 -8.53
CA PRO A 46 -17.05 11.55 -7.75
C PRO A 46 -17.99 10.61 -7.00
N GLU A 47 -18.42 9.52 -7.65
CA GLU A 47 -19.29 8.51 -7.05
C GLU A 47 -18.56 7.72 -5.95
N ALA A 48 -17.33 7.26 -6.23
CA ALA A 48 -16.51 6.55 -5.27
C ALA A 48 -16.23 7.40 -4.02
N PHE A 49 -15.92 8.69 -4.18
CA PHE A 49 -15.63 9.58 -3.05
C PHE A 49 -16.89 9.89 -2.24
N ALA A 50 -18.06 10.00 -2.88
CA ALA A 50 -19.33 10.14 -2.16
C ALA A 50 -19.65 8.90 -1.31
N VAL A 51 -19.46 7.70 -1.88
CA VAL A 51 -19.64 6.41 -1.18
C VAL A 51 -18.70 6.29 0.02
N VAL A 52 -17.41 6.59 -0.15
CA VAL A 52 -16.44 6.55 0.95
C VAL A 52 -16.74 7.59 2.03
N ARG A 53 -17.14 8.81 1.64
CA ARG A 53 -17.52 9.87 2.59
C ARG A 53 -18.69 9.44 3.46
N GLU A 54 -19.74 8.85 2.87
CA GLU A 54 -20.90 8.36 3.61
C GLU A 54 -20.53 7.17 4.50
N ALA A 55 -19.77 6.21 3.99
CA ALA A 55 -19.32 5.06 4.78
C ALA A 55 -18.45 5.49 5.98
N SER A 56 -17.56 6.47 5.79
CA SER A 56 -16.78 7.06 6.88
C SER A 56 -17.66 7.71 7.95
N ASN A 57 -18.71 8.43 7.53
CA ASN A 57 -19.65 9.03 8.46
C ASN A 57 -20.40 7.96 9.28
N ARG A 58 -20.88 6.89 8.64
CA ARG A 58 -21.60 5.79 9.32
C ARG A 58 -20.73 5.00 10.28
N VAL A 59 -19.51 4.67 9.85
CA VAL A 59 -18.63 3.73 10.56
C VAL A 59 -17.80 4.43 11.63
N LEU A 60 -17.29 5.63 11.33
CA LEU A 60 -16.36 6.36 12.19
C LEU A 60 -16.99 7.61 12.83
N GLY A 61 -18.18 8.04 12.41
CA GLY A 61 -18.74 9.33 12.80
C GLY A 61 -17.98 10.53 12.21
N LEU A 62 -17.12 10.28 11.21
CA LEU A 62 -16.27 11.28 10.59
C LEU A 62 -16.71 11.48 9.14
N ARG A 63 -17.22 12.66 8.82
CA ARG A 63 -17.55 13.05 7.45
C ARG A 63 -16.37 13.81 6.83
N PRO A 64 -15.65 13.24 5.83
CA PRO A 64 -14.55 13.94 5.18
C PRO A 64 -14.90 15.37 4.74
N PHE A 65 -14.06 16.35 5.07
CA PHE A 65 -14.22 17.74 4.63
C PHE A 65 -13.88 17.92 3.14
N ASP A 66 -14.27 19.05 2.57
CA ASP A 66 -14.01 19.33 1.14
C ASP A 66 -12.52 19.42 0.84
N VAL A 67 -11.71 19.97 1.76
CA VAL A 67 -10.25 19.98 1.65
C VAL A 67 -9.65 18.58 1.68
N GLN A 68 -10.26 17.64 2.41
CA GLN A 68 -9.84 16.24 2.45
C GLN A 68 -10.17 15.52 1.15
N LEU A 69 -11.32 15.84 0.52
CA LEU A 69 -11.60 15.35 -0.85
C LEU A 69 -10.55 15.85 -1.85
N ILE A 70 -10.14 17.12 -1.74
CA ILE A 70 -9.09 17.68 -2.59
C ILE A 70 -7.78 16.94 -2.37
N GLY A 71 -7.37 16.69 -1.12
CA GLY A 71 -6.20 15.88 -0.80
C GLY A 71 -6.27 14.49 -1.44
N GLY A 72 -7.41 13.81 -1.36
CA GLY A 72 -7.62 12.50 -1.99
C GLY A 72 -7.50 12.55 -3.52
N MET A 73 -7.99 13.63 -4.15
CA MET A 73 -7.85 13.84 -5.61
C MET A 73 -6.41 14.12 -6.04
N VAL A 74 -5.63 14.83 -5.23
CA VAL A 74 -4.20 15.08 -5.47
C VAL A 74 -3.44 13.77 -5.38
N LEU A 75 -3.67 12.98 -4.32
CA LEU A 75 -3.05 11.65 -4.17
C LEU A 75 -3.40 10.72 -5.34
N HIS A 76 -4.67 10.66 -5.75
CA HIS A 76 -5.09 9.83 -6.89
C HIS A 76 -4.33 10.16 -8.19
N LYS A 77 -3.87 11.40 -8.37
CA LYS A 77 -3.06 11.80 -9.54
C LYS A 77 -1.58 11.40 -9.45
N GLY A 78 -1.16 10.81 -8.34
CA GLY A 78 0.26 10.52 -8.06
C GLY A 78 1.05 11.76 -7.64
N GLU A 79 0.38 12.79 -7.12
CA GLU A 79 1.01 14.02 -6.61
C GLU A 79 1.11 13.99 -5.07
N ILE A 80 1.96 14.85 -4.50
CA ILE A 80 2.09 15.01 -3.05
C ILE A 80 1.02 15.99 -2.53
N ALA A 81 0.16 15.52 -1.63
CA ALA A 81 -0.82 16.34 -0.94
C ALA A 81 -0.24 16.91 0.36
N GLU A 82 0.26 18.15 0.34
CA GLU A 82 0.71 18.83 1.55
C GLU A 82 -0.49 19.25 2.40
N MET A 83 -0.67 18.57 3.53
CA MET A 83 -1.70 18.85 4.53
C MET A 83 -1.05 19.03 5.88
N LYS A 84 -1.44 20.08 6.61
CA LYS A 84 -0.89 20.35 7.95
C LYS A 84 -1.24 19.22 8.92
N THR A 85 -0.41 19.02 9.94
CA THR A 85 -0.71 18.08 11.02
C THR A 85 -2.06 18.42 11.64
N GLY A 86 -2.93 17.41 11.81
CA GLY A 86 -4.29 17.58 12.31
C GLY A 86 -5.37 17.72 11.22
N GLU A 87 -5.01 17.88 9.94
CA GLU A 87 -5.97 17.94 8.82
C GLU A 87 -6.58 16.57 8.45
N GLY A 88 -6.19 15.49 9.16
CA GLY A 88 -6.75 14.16 8.99
C GLY A 88 -6.21 13.37 7.79
N LYS A 89 -4.89 13.45 7.52
CA LYS A 89 -4.19 12.69 6.44
C LYS A 89 -4.58 11.21 6.40
N THR A 90 -4.69 10.57 7.56
CA THR A 90 -5.09 9.17 7.70
C THR A 90 -6.47 8.89 7.09
N LEU A 91 -7.44 9.78 7.30
CA LEU A 91 -8.76 9.66 6.67
C LEU A 91 -8.73 10.05 5.18
N VAL A 92 -7.80 10.92 4.77
CA VAL A 92 -7.64 11.25 3.34
C VAL A 92 -7.14 10.05 2.55
N ALA A 93 -6.24 9.24 3.10
CA ALA A 93 -5.65 8.09 2.41
C ALA A 93 -6.68 7.05 1.95
N ILE A 94 -7.80 6.89 2.66
CA ILE A 94 -8.83 5.90 2.30
C ILE A 94 -9.56 6.25 1.00
N LEU A 95 -9.69 7.53 0.65
CA LEU A 95 -10.40 8.00 -0.55
C LEU A 95 -9.74 7.48 -1.85
N PRO A 96 -8.45 7.80 -2.12
CA PRO A 96 -7.77 7.27 -3.30
C PRO A 96 -7.45 5.78 -3.16
N ALA A 97 -7.26 5.24 -1.94
CA ALA A 97 -7.02 3.81 -1.77
C ALA A 97 -8.24 2.99 -2.20
N TYR A 98 -9.45 3.38 -1.76
CA TYR A 98 -10.70 2.75 -2.19
C TYR A 98 -10.87 2.84 -3.71
N LEU A 99 -10.75 4.05 -4.29
CA LEU A 99 -10.94 4.26 -5.73
C LEU A 99 -9.99 3.40 -6.57
N ASN A 100 -8.69 3.37 -6.24
CA ASN A 100 -7.71 2.61 -7.00
C ASN A 100 -7.84 1.09 -6.77
N ALA A 101 -8.36 0.67 -5.61
CA ALA A 101 -8.63 -0.73 -5.30
C ALA A 101 -9.79 -1.31 -6.13
N LEU A 102 -10.71 -0.49 -6.66
CA LEU A 102 -11.83 -0.95 -7.51
C LEU A 102 -11.37 -1.75 -8.74
N SER A 103 -10.16 -1.47 -9.23
CA SER A 103 -9.55 -2.20 -10.35
C SER A 103 -9.21 -3.66 -10.05
N GLY A 104 -9.17 -4.07 -8.77
CA GLY A 104 -8.76 -5.42 -8.34
C GLY A 104 -7.26 -5.71 -8.46
N LYS A 105 -6.45 -4.71 -8.84
CA LYS A 105 -4.97 -4.80 -8.88
C LYS A 105 -4.33 -4.46 -7.53
N GLY A 106 -5.16 -3.90 -6.65
CA GLY A 106 -4.94 -3.54 -5.26
C GLY A 106 -3.93 -2.43 -4.97
N VAL A 107 -3.86 -2.05 -3.70
CA VAL A 107 -3.24 -0.80 -3.25
C VAL A 107 -2.43 -1.01 -1.98
N HIS A 108 -1.23 -0.42 -1.92
CA HIS A 108 -0.44 -0.38 -0.68
C HIS A 108 -0.61 0.98 0.02
N VAL A 109 -1.00 0.96 1.29
CA VAL A 109 -0.92 2.14 2.17
C VAL A 109 0.32 1.99 3.03
N VAL A 110 1.32 2.81 2.76
CA VAL A 110 2.68 2.71 3.31
C VAL A 110 2.86 3.77 4.39
N THR A 111 3.40 3.36 5.54
CA THR A 111 3.75 4.27 6.64
C THR A 111 5.13 3.91 7.23
N VAL A 112 5.61 4.70 8.18
CA VAL A 112 6.98 4.61 8.73
C VAL A 112 7.17 3.50 9.77
N ASN A 113 6.11 3.03 10.45
CA ASN A 113 6.26 2.02 11.48
C ASN A 113 5.04 1.11 11.69
N ASP A 114 5.27 -0.06 12.27
CA ASP A 114 4.28 -1.13 12.47
C ASP A 114 3.10 -0.69 13.36
N TYR A 115 3.31 0.23 14.30
CA TYR A 115 2.22 0.73 15.14
C TYR A 115 1.24 1.56 14.32
N LEU A 116 1.73 2.49 13.49
CA LEU A 116 0.88 3.29 12.61
C LEU A 116 0.18 2.42 11.58
N ALA A 117 0.88 1.45 10.98
CA ALA A 117 0.31 0.54 10.01
C ALA A 117 -0.88 -0.24 10.60
N ARG A 118 -0.69 -0.79 11.82
CA ARG A 118 -1.75 -1.50 12.54
C ARG A 118 -2.89 -0.58 12.95
N ARG A 119 -2.59 0.55 13.59
CA ARG A 119 -3.57 1.54 14.03
C ARG A 119 -4.47 1.97 12.88
N ASP A 120 -3.89 2.31 11.72
CA ASP A 120 -4.65 2.83 10.59
C ASP A 120 -5.45 1.72 9.90
N CYS A 121 -4.88 0.52 9.81
CA CYS A 121 -5.60 -0.67 9.35
C CYS A 121 -6.81 -1.02 10.24
N GLU A 122 -6.67 -0.92 11.56
CA GLU A 122 -7.74 -1.20 12.53
C GLU A 122 -8.77 -0.07 12.64
N TRP A 123 -8.35 1.18 12.47
CA TRP A 123 -9.22 2.35 12.60
C TRP A 123 -9.89 2.71 11.27
N VAL A 124 -9.17 3.37 10.35
CA VAL A 124 -9.76 3.85 9.10
C VAL A 124 -9.99 2.73 8.10
N GLY A 125 -9.28 1.60 8.22
CA GLY A 125 -9.53 0.39 7.42
C GLY A 125 -10.93 -0.22 7.62
N GLN A 126 -11.68 0.16 8.67
CA GLN A 126 -13.08 -0.26 8.84
C GLN A 126 -13.99 0.25 7.72
N VAL A 127 -13.67 1.41 7.11
CA VAL A 127 -14.48 2.01 6.03
C VAL A 127 -14.47 1.16 4.76
N PRO A 128 -13.31 0.82 4.16
CA PRO A 128 -13.29 -0.10 3.02
C PRO A 128 -13.82 -1.49 3.36
N ARG A 129 -13.60 -2.01 4.58
CA ARG A 129 -14.21 -3.29 5.03
C ARG A 129 -15.73 -3.22 5.06
N PHE A 130 -16.29 -2.14 5.60
CA PHE A 130 -17.73 -1.92 5.61
C PHE A 130 -18.28 -1.88 4.19
N LEU A 131 -17.55 -1.31 3.24
CA LEU A 131 -17.89 -1.23 1.82
C LEU A 131 -17.64 -2.53 1.03
N GLY A 132 -17.17 -3.59 1.68
CA GLY A 132 -16.99 -4.93 1.08
C GLY A 132 -15.60 -5.20 0.49
N LEU A 133 -14.61 -4.32 0.69
CA LEU A 133 -13.22 -4.58 0.30
C LEU A 133 -12.47 -5.36 1.37
N GLN A 134 -11.54 -6.21 0.95
CA GLN A 134 -10.59 -6.89 1.83
C GLN A 134 -9.43 -5.95 2.19
N VAL A 135 -9.08 -5.91 3.47
CA VAL A 135 -8.03 -5.04 3.99
C VAL A 135 -7.03 -5.84 4.81
N GLY A 136 -5.81 -5.97 4.29
CA GLY A 136 -4.70 -6.69 4.90
C GLY A 136 -3.75 -5.78 5.68
N LEU A 137 -2.97 -6.38 6.56
CA LEU A 137 -1.89 -5.76 7.32
C LEU A 137 -0.64 -6.63 7.20
N ILE A 138 0.50 -6.02 6.92
CA ILE A 138 1.80 -6.68 6.98
C ILE A 138 2.52 -6.23 8.25
N GLN A 139 3.09 -7.17 8.99
CA GLN A 139 3.83 -6.91 10.22
C GLN A 139 5.12 -7.72 10.33
N GLN A 140 6.03 -7.24 11.16
CA GLN A 140 7.20 -7.99 11.60
C GLN A 140 6.75 -9.32 12.24
N ASN A 141 7.32 -10.45 11.77
CA ASN A 141 7.05 -11.84 12.19
C ASN A 141 5.87 -12.58 11.53
N MET A 142 5.27 -12.06 10.47
CA MET A 142 4.33 -12.85 9.65
C MET A 142 5.05 -13.93 8.82
N THR A 143 4.44 -15.12 8.73
CA THR A 143 4.92 -16.18 7.83
C THR A 143 4.72 -15.79 6.37
N PRO A 144 5.44 -16.40 5.41
CA PRO A 144 5.23 -16.14 3.98
C PRO A 144 3.77 -16.34 3.53
N GLU A 145 3.08 -17.36 4.07
CA GLU A 145 1.68 -17.63 3.76
C GLU A 145 0.76 -16.51 4.24
N GLN A 146 0.97 -16.04 5.48
CA GLN A 146 0.22 -14.91 6.04
C GLN A 146 0.46 -13.63 5.24
N ARG A 147 1.71 -13.38 4.83
CA ARG A 147 2.04 -12.21 3.99
C ARG A 147 1.31 -12.27 2.66
N ARG A 148 1.34 -13.43 1.99
CA ARG A 148 0.64 -13.63 0.72
C ARG A 148 -0.85 -13.36 0.84
N GLU A 149 -1.51 -13.87 1.88
CA GLU A 149 -2.92 -13.61 2.15
C GLU A 149 -3.19 -12.09 2.30
N ASN A 150 -2.34 -11.38 3.03
CA ASN A 150 -2.48 -9.94 3.24
C ASN A 150 -2.16 -9.10 2.00
N TYR A 151 -1.24 -9.52 1.13
CA TYR A 151 -0.97 -8.87 -0.15
C TYR A 151 -2.03 -9.14 -1.21
N LEU A 152 -2.81 -10.22 -1.07
CA LEU A 152 -3.94 -10.52 -1.96
C LEU A 152 -5.18 -9.68 -1.66
N CYS A 153 -5.24 -9.03 -0.49
CA CYS A 153 -6.32 -8.10 -0.15
C CYS A 153 -6.40 -6.92 -1.14
N ASP A 154 -7.57 -6.28 -1.26
CA ASP A 154 -7.77 -5.12 -2.12
C ASP A 154 -6.90 -3.92 -1.69
N ILE A 155 -6.74 -3.74 -0.38
CA ILE A 155 -5.88 -2.72 0.23
C ILE A 155 -4.98 -3.39 1.27
N THR A 156 -3.69 -3.10 1.26
CA THR A 156 -2.71 -3.65 2.21
C THR A 156 -2.01 -2.51 2.94
N TYR A 157 -2.10 -2.48 4.26
CA TYR A 157 -1.30 -1.60 5.11
C TYR A 157 0.05 -2.25 5.40
N VAL A 158 1.14 -1.52 5.20
CA VAL A 158 2.50 -2.05 5.32
C VAL A 158 3.47 -0.92 5.68
N THR A 159 4.62 -1.27 6.26
CA THR A 159 5.70 -0.29 6.42
C THR A 159 6.57 -0.26 5.16
N ASN A 160 7.22 0.86 4.90
CA ASN A 160 8.19 0.96 3.80
C ASN A 160 9.29 -0.10 3.90
N SER A 161 9.78 -0.37 5.12
CA SER A 161 10.80 -1.39 5.39
C SER A 161 10.30 -2.79 5.07
N GLU A 162 9.11 -3.19 5.53
CA GLU A 162 8.57 -4.52 5.27
C GLU A 162 8.29 -4.74 3.77
N LEU A 163 7.72 -3.74 3.09
CA LEU A 163 7.49 -3.81 1.64
C LEU A 163 8.79 -3.98 0.86
N GLY A 164 9.83 -3.22 1.23
CA GLY A 164 11.14 -3.33 0.61
C GLY A 164 11.82 -4.67 0.88
N PHE A 165 11.77 -5.18 2.12
CA PHE A 165 12.33 -6.48 2.44
C PHE A 165 11.56 -7.64 1.81
N ASP A 166 10.24 -7.56 1.67
CA ASP A 166 9.47 -8.55 0.92
C ASP A 166 9.86 -8.57 -0.55
N TYR A 167 10.06 -7.41 -1.16
CA TYR A 167 10.56 -7.34 -2.53
C TYR A 167 11.94 -7.98 -2.68
N LEU A 168 12.86 -7.70 -1.75
CA LEU A 168 14.19 -8.32 -1.76
C LEU A 168 14.12 -9.83 -1.54
N ARG A 169 13.27 -10.32 -0.61
CA ARG A 169 13.06 -11.75 -0.35
C ARG A 169 12.47 -12.48 -1.55
N ASP A 170 11.47 -11.88 -2.21
CA ASP A 170 10.85 -12.45 -3.42
C ASP A 170 11.87 -12.62 -4.56
N ASN A 171 12.88 -11.75 -4.66
CA ASN A 171 13.97 -11.87 -5.65
C ASN A 171 15.06 -12.90 -5.25
N LEU A 172 14.99 -13.47 -4.04
CA LEU A 172 15.85 -14.55 -3.58
C LEU A 172 15.12 -15.91 -3.53
N ALA A 173 13.81 -15.92 -3.78
CA ALA A 173 12.97 -17.11 -3.79
C ALA A 173 13.45 -18.12 -4.86
N MET A 174 13.44 -19.41 -4.51
CA MET A 174 13.81 -20.48 -5.44
C MET A 174 12.61 -20.96 -6.27
N THR A 175 11.40 -20.75 -5.75
CA THR A 175 10.15 -21.20 -6.36
C THR A 175 9.11 -20.09 -6.38
N VAL A 176 8.15 -20.18 -7.31
CA VAL A 176 7.05 -19.20 -7.43
C VAL A 176 6.13 -19.23 -6.21
N ASP A 177 5.98 -20.40 -5.58
CA ASP A 177 5.14 -20.59 -4.40
C ASP A 177 5.71 -19.95 -3.13
N GLU A 178 6.97 -19.50 -3.16
CA GLU A 178 7.61 -18.74 -2.08
C GLU A 178 7.33 -17.23 -2.19
N LEU A 179 6.88 -16.74 -3.36
CA LEU A 179 6.59 -15.31 -3.55
C LEU A 179 5.42 -14.87 -2.68
N VAL A 180 5.55 -13.69 -2.07
CA VAL A 180 4.50 -13.10 -1.22
C VAL A 180 3.84 -11.89 -1.87
N LEU A 181 4.55 -11.15 -2.72
CA LEU A 181 4.03 -9.98 -3.38
C LEU A 181 3.22 -10.35 -4.63
N ARG A 182 2.30 -9.44 -4.97
CA ARG A 182 1.71 -9.35 -6.30
C ARG A 182 2.36 -8.20 -7.08
N ASN A 183 1.98 -8.05 -8.35
CA ASN A 183 2.41 -6.92 -9.17
C ASN A 183 2.10 -5.56 -8.50
N PHE A 184 3.07 -4.64 -8.54
CA PHE A 184 2.86 -3.27 -8.07
C PHE A 184 1.86 -2.52 -8.95
N ASN A 185 0.92 -1.83 -8.33
CA ASN A 185 -0.15 -1.10 -9.00
C ASN A 185 -0.24 0.36 -8.55
N TYR A 186 -0.54 0.59 -7.28
CA TYR A 186 -0.67 1.94 -6.71
C TYR A 186 -0.30 1.92 -5.23
N CYS A 187 0.33 2.99 -4.74
CA CYS A 187 0.59 3.17 -3.32
C CYS A 187 0.25 4.59 -2.84
N VAL A 188 -0.16 4.69 -1.59
CA VAL A 188 -0.26 5.94 -0.84
C VAL A 188 0.80 5.89 0.24
N ILE A 189 1.69 6.87 0.29
CA ILE A 189 2.77 6.95 1.26
C ILE A 189 2.44 8.06 2.25
N ASP A 190 2.21 7.70 3.52
CA ASP A 190 2.08 8.65 4.62
C ASP A 190 3.48 9.06 5.14
N GLU A 191 3.62 10.31 5.59
CA GLU A 191 4.91 10.93 5.94
C GLU A 191 5.99 10.70 4.85
N VAL A 192 5.63 11.09 3.62
CA VAL A 192 6.41 10.87 2.40
C VAL A 192 7.82 11.46 2.46
N ASP A 193 8.02 12.56 3.17
CA ASP A 193 9.32 13.17 3.42
C ASP A 193 10.21 12.26 4.27
N SER A 194 9.66 11.69 5.34
CA SER A 194 10.37 10.75 6.19
C SER A 194 10.80 9.50 5.39
N ILE A 195 9.90 8.95 4.57
CA ILE A 195 10.16 7.70 3.84
C ILE A 195 11.06 7.92 2.62
N LEU A 196 10.74 8.89 1.75
CA LEU A 196 11.43 9.06 0.46
C LEU A 196 12.67 9.96 0.54
N ILE A 197 12.87 10.69 1.64
CA ILE A 197 14.05 11.56 1.81
C ILE A 197 14.90 11.05 2.97
N ASP A 198 14.36 10.95 4.18
CA ASP A 198 15.18 10.66 5.35
C ASP A 198 15.64 9.20 5.42
N GLU A 199 14.71 8.25 5.30
CA GLU A 199 14.98 6.82 5.37
C GLU A 199 15.63 6.28 4.09
N ALA A 200 15.32 6.87 2.94
CA ALA A 200 15.91 6.50 1.65
C ALA A 200 17.44 6.71 1.56
N ARG A 201 18.06 7.37 2.53
CA ARG A 201 19.52 7.54 2.61
C ARG A 201 20.28 6.24 2.91
N THR A 202 19.63 5.27 3.54
CA THR A 202 20.25 3.99 3.91
C THR A 202 19.64 2.87 3.08
N PRO A 203 20.43 2.11 2.31
CA PRO A 203 19.89 1.01 1.51
C PRO A 203 19.37 -0.13 2.41
N LEU A 204 18.30 -0.79 1.97
CA LEU A 204 17.81 -2.02 2.59
C LEU A 204 18.73 -3.18 2.19
N ILE A 205 19.26 -3.91 3.17
CA ILE A 205 20.23 -4.99 2.97
C ILE A 205 19.76 -6.25 3.71
N ILE A 206 19.69 -7.37 3.00
CA ILE A 206 19.54 -8.70 3.60
C ILE A 206 20.94 -9.27 3.85
N SER A 207 21.34 -9.35 5.12
CA SER A 207 22.60 -10.00 5.52
C SER A 207 22.35 -11.44 5.94
N GLY A 208 23.05 -12.39 5.33
CA GLY A 208 23.11 -13.78 5.81
C GLY A 208 24.20 -13.97 6.86
N LEU A 209 24.03 -14.94 7.75
CA LEU A 209 25.14 -15.44 8.55
C LEU A 209 26.14 -16.12 7.61
N ALA A 210 27.29 -15.50 7.39
CA ALA A 210 28.39 -16.18 6.70
C ALA A 210 28.95 -17.25 7.64
N GLU A 211 29.11 -18.48 7.15
CA GLU A 211 29.98 -19.46 7.81
C GLU A 211 31.36 -18.81 7.98
N LYS A 212 31.87 -18.70 9.21
CA LYS A 212 33.20 -18.13 9.47
C LYS A 212 34.25 -18.89 8.65
N PRO A 213 34.87 -18.29 7.62
CA PRO A 213 35.89 -18.97 6.86
C PRO A 213 37.21 -18.56 7.50
N SER A 214 37.58 -19.08 8.66
CA SER A 214 38.94 -18.84 9.13
C SER A 214 39.88 -19.85 8.49
N ASP A 215 39.60 -21.15 8.65
CA ASP A 215 40.50 -22.22 8.18
C ASP A 215 40.56 -22.35 6.65
N ARG A 216 39.45 -22.09 5.95
CA ARG A 216 39.43 -22.16 4.47
C ARG A 216 40.34 -21.11 3.82
N TYR A 217 40.40 -19.88 4.34
CA TYR A 217 41.31 -18.86 3.79
C TYR A 217 42.78 -19.22 4.03
N TYR A 218 43.13 -19.73 5.22
CA TYR A 218 44.50 -20.17 5.49
C TYR A 218 44.93 -21.34 4.59
N LYS A 219 44.04 -22.31 4.36
CA LYS A 219 44.29 -23.43 3.45
C LYS A 219 44.41 -22.98 1.99
N ALA A 220 43.51 -22.10 1.54
CA ALA A 220 43.53 -21.56 0.18
C ALA A 220 44.83 -20.77 -0.08
N ALA A 221 45.28 -19.95 0.88
CA ALA A 221 46.54 -19.22 0.77
C ALA A 221 47.75 -20.16 0.61
N LYS A 222 47.83 -21.22 1.42
CA LYS A 222 48.89 -22.23 1.29
C LYS A 222 48.86 -22.98 -0.04
N ILE A 223 47.67 -23.27 -0.56
CA ILE A 223 47.52 -23.92 -1.88
C ILE A 223 47.98 -22.95 -2.97
N ALA A 224 47.61 -21.68 -2.89
CA ALA A 224 48.01 -20.66 -3.85
C ALA A 224 49.54 -20.48 -3.91
N GLU A 225 50.25 -20.58 -2.77
CA GLU A 225 51.72 -20.55 -2.73
C GLU A 225 52.39 -21.70 -3.51
N ALA A 226 51.70 -22.83 -3.68
CA ALA A 226 52.21 -23.96 -4.44
C ALA A 226 52.00 -23.84 -5.95
N PHE A 227 51.25 -22.84 -6.42
CA PHE A 227 50.97 -22.64 -7.84
C PHE A 227 52.02 -21.71 -8.47
N GLU A 228 52.67 -22.21 -9.53
CA GLU A 228 53.62 -21.44 -10.35
C GLU A 228 52.93 -20.71 -11.51
N GLN A 229 53.27 -19.44 -11.68
CA GLN A 229 52.84 -18.62 -12.82
C GLN A 229 53.44 -19.18 -14.12
N ASP A 230 52.69 -19.09 -15.22
CA ASP A 230 53.00 -19.65 -16.54
C ASP A 230 52.99 -21.19 -16.63
N ILE A 231 52.73 -21.87 -15.50
CA ILE A 231 52.51 -23.33 -15.44
C ILE A 231 51.07 -23.65 -15.04
N HIS A 232 50.61 -23.09 -13.92
CA HIS A 232 49.30 -23.42 -13.33
C HIS A 232 48.25 -22.33 -13.57
N TYR A 233 48.69 -21.09 -13.78
CA TYR A 233 47.84 -19.95 -14.13
C TYR A 233 48.66 -18.93 -14.92
N THR A 234 47.95 -18.12 -15.70
CA THR A 234 48.49 -16.97 -16.47
C THR A 234 48.26 -15.67 -15.72
#